data_AF-J3MJ59-F1
#
_entry.id   AF-J3MJ59-F1
#
_cell.length_a   1.000
_cell.length_b   1.000
_cell.length_c   1.000
_cell.angle_alpha   90.00
_cell.angle_beta   90.00
_cell.angle_gamma   90.00
#
_symmetry.space_group_name_H-M   'P 1'
#
loop_
_entity.id
_entity.type
_entity.pdbx_description
1 polymer ?
#
loop_
_entity_poly.entity_id
_entity_poly.type
_entity_poly.pdbx_seq_one_letter_code
_entity_poly.pdbx_strand_id
1 'polypeptide(L)'
;MESTESFSVPLHKVDGRAIHYHIGDDYGDIGEDQEGHSFTFDGTSLEELLERLQEETGLSDVIICSRSPINGKLMPLRLQLPPNNAAMHIVLVHESSKVAKSFP
;
A
#
# COMPACT_ATOMS: atom_id res chain seq x y z
N MET A 1 31.10 -25.25 32.97
CA MET A 1 31.16 -24.65 31.62
C MET A 1 29.82 -24.00 31.40
N GLU A 2 29.86 -22.68 31.26
CA GLU A 2 28.71 -21.79 31.33
C GLU A 2 27.95 -21.81 29.99
N SER A 3 26.66 -22.11 30.03
CA SER A 3 25.79 -22.04 28.86
C SER A 3 25.59 -20.58 28.50
N THR A 4 26.22 -20.13 27.42
CA THR A 4 26.00 -18.81 26.84
C THR A 4 24.64 -18.83 26.14
N GLU A 5 23.64 -18.31 26.84
CA GLU A 5 22.37 -17.91 26.26
C GLU A 5 22.70 -16.79 25.26
N SER A 6 22.56 -17.10 23.98
CA SER A 6 22.77 -16.12 22.92
C SER A 6 21.61 -15.13 22.97
N PHE A 7 21.79 -14.04 23.71
CA PHE A 7 20.94 -12.86 23.61
C PHE A 7 21.11 -12.29 22.21
N SER A 8 20.28 -12.75 21.28
CA SER A 8 20.01 -12.04 20.03
C SER A 8 19.31 -10.74 20.42
N VAL A 9 20.09 -9.70 20.74
CA VAL A 9 19.60 -8.32 20.72
C VAL A 9 18.91 -8.13 19.36
N PRO A 10 17.62 -7.75 19.31
CA PRO A 10 17.01 -7.50 18.02
C PRO A 10 17.79 -6.34 17.41
N LEU A 11 18.57 -6.64 16.37
CA LEU A 11 19.06 -5.64 15.43
C LEU A 11 17.87 -4.76 15.16
N HIS A 12 17.96 -3.45 15.44
CA HIS A 12 16.89 -2.49 15.19
C HIS A 12 16.25 -2.83 13.86
N LYS A 13 15.09 -3.49 13.91
CA LYS A 13 14.35 -3.84 12.73
C LYS A 13 13.99 -2.47 12.20
N VAL A 14 14.61 -2.05 11.09
CA VAL A 14 14.19 -0.83 10.42
C VAL A 14 12.71 -1.04 10.16
N ASP A 15 11.87 -0.41 10.97
CA ASP A 15 10.44 -0.52 10.80
C ASP A 15 10.17 0.03 9.41
N GLY A 16 9.76 -0.88 8.51
CA GLY A 16 9.37 -0.51 7.17
C GLY A 16 8.21 0.49 7.20
N ARG A 17 7.79 0.93 6.04
CA ARG A 17 6.66 1.84 5.92
C ARG A 17 5.35 1.12 6.21
N ALA A 18 4.50 1.71 7.04
CA ALA A 18 3.12 1.25 7.17
C ALA A 18 2.32 1.61 5.90
N ILE A 19 1.78 0.59 5.23
CA ILE A 19 0.85 0.73 4.11
C ILE A 19 -0.54 0.43 4.62
N HIS A 20 -1.45 1.39 4.49
CA HIS A 20 -2.88 1.24 4.75
C HIS A 20 -3.60 1.23 3.41
N TYR A 21 -4.36 0.18 3.11
CA TYR A 21 -5.03 0.03 1.83
C TYR A 21 -6.48 -0.40 1.96
N HIS A 22 -7.27 0.03 0.98
CA HIS A 22 -8.64 -0.41 0.77
C HIS A 22 -8.82 -0.83 -0.68
N ILE A 23 -9.80 -1.68 -0.96
CA ILE A 23 -10.21 -2.02 -2.32
C ILE A 23 -11.43 -1.15 -2.67
N GLY A 24 -11.24 -0.23 -3.61
CA GLY A 24 -12.29 0.63 -4.11
C GLY A 24 -13.21 -0.11 -5.08
N ASP A 25 -14.46 0.35 -5.18
CA ASP A 25 -15.44 -0.16 -6.14
C ASP A 25 -15.16 0.33 -7.58
N ASP A 26 -16.11 0.13 -8.49
CA ASP A 26 -16.02 0.54 -9.90
C ASP A 26 -15.84 2.07 -10.09
N TYR A 27 -16.21 2.87 -9.08
CA TYR A 27 -16.07 4.32 -9.04
C TYR A 27 -14.89 4.78 -8.16
N GLY A 28 -14.18 3.84 -7.51
CA GLY A 28 -13.08 4.13 -6.61
C GLY A 28 -13.52 4.59 -5.21
N ASP A 29 -14.77 4.35 -4.87
CA ASP A 29 -15.31 4.65 -3.55
C ASP A 29 -15.05 3.50 -2.59
N ILE A 30 -14.82 3.84 -1.33
CA ILE A 30 -14.63 2.90 -0.22
C ILE A 30 -15.90 2.98 0.61
N GLY A 31 -16.58 1.84 0.80
CA GLY A 31 -17.79 1.80 1.63
C GLY A 31 -17.49 2.21 3.07
N GLU A 32 -18.46 2.86 3.73
CA GLU A 32 -18.31 3.39 5.11
C GLU A 32 -17.96 2.30 6.14
N ASP A 33 -18.35 1.05 5.88
CA ASP A 33 -18.13 -0.10 6.75
C ASP A 33 -16.94 -0.98 6.32
N GLN A 34 -16.19 -0.59 5.29
CA GLN A 34 -15.03 -1.38 4.86
C GLN A 34 -13.84 -1.14 5.79
N GLU A 35 -13.55 -2.15 6.62
CA GLU A 35 -12.35 -2.19 7.43
C GLU A 35 -11.11 -2.22 6.52
N GLY A 36 -10.21 -1.25 6.72
CA GLY A 36 -8.99 -1.14 5.93
C GLY A 36 -7.98 -2.21 6.31
N HIS A 37 -7.19 -2.64 5.34
CA HIS A 37 -6.08 -3.55 5.56
C HIS A 37 -4.79 -2.76 5.78
N SER A 38 -3.83 -3.34 6.49
CA SER A 38 -2.52 -2.73 6.65
C SER A 38 -1.40 -3.74 6.80
N PHE A 39 -0.23 -3.41 6.26
CA PHE A 39 1.00 -4.17 6.44
C PHE A 39 2.22 -3.26 6.44
N THR A 40 3.33 -3.78 6.93
CA THR A 40 4.63 -3.11 6.87
C THR A 40 5.34 -3.48 5.57
N PHE A 41 5.82 -2.47 4.83
CA PHE A 41 6.50 -2.60 3.55
C PHE A 41 7.90 -1.98 3.63
N ASP A 42 8.93 -2.78 3.38
CA ASP A 42 10.34 -2.37 3.40
C ASP A 42 10.94 -2.11 2.00
N GLY A 43 10.17 -2.32 0.93
CA GLY A 43 10.59 -2.02 -0.43
C GLY A 43 10.67 -0.52 -0.73
N THR A 44 11.23 -0.19 -1.89
CA THR A 44 11.56 1.20 -2.25
C THR A 44 10.81 1.71 -3.47
N SER A 45 10.29 0.81 -4.29
CA SER A 45 9.59 1.13 -5.54
C SER A 45 8.09 0.88 -5.45
N LEU A 46 7.35 1.57 -6.32
CA LEU A 46 5.91 1.34 -6.47
C LEU A 46 5.63 -0.03 -7.11
N GLU A 47 6.55 -0.52 -7.93
CA GLU A 47 6.48 -1.83 -8.58
C GLU A 47 6.52 -2.96 -7.55
N GLU A 48 7.51 -2.96 -6.65
CA GLU A 48 7.58 -3.90 -5.52
C GLU A 48 6.33 -3.82 -4.63
N LEU A 49 5.82 -2.60 -4.39
CA LEU A 49 4.60 -2.42 -3.61
C LEU A 49 3.38 -3.01 -4.32
N LEU A 50 3.30 -2.84 -5.64
CA LEU A 50 2.23 -3.41 -6.46
C LEU A 50 2.29 -4.94 -6.42
N GLU A 51 3.45 -5.54 -6.66
CA GLU A 51 3.62 -6.99 -6.58
C GLU A 51 3.18 -7.53 -5.21
N ARG A 52 3.63 -6.87 -4.13
CA ARG A 52 3.25 -7.26 -2.77
C ARG A 52 1.73 -7.15 -2.55
N LEU A 53 1.08 -6.12 -3.07
CA LEU A 53 -0.38 -5.95 -2.97
C LEU A 53 -1.12 -7.01 -3.79
N GLN A 54 -0.61 -7.38 -4.97
CA GLN A 54 -1.20 -8.43 -5.80
C GLN A 54 -1.09 -9.81 -5.12
N GLU A 55 0.04 -10.10 -4.46
CA GLU A 55 0.22 -11.32 -3.66
C GLU A 55 -0.74 -11.37 -2.45
N GLU A 56 -0.85 -10.27 -1.71
CA GLU A 56 -1.70 -10.20 -0.51
C GLU A 56 -3.20 -10.29 -0.86
N THR A 57 -3.62 -9.65 -1.95
CA THR A 57 -5.04 -9.55 -2.34
C THR A 57 -5.48 -10.65 -3.33
N GLY A 58 -4.53 -11.29 -4.01
CA GLY A 58 -4.79 -12.24 -5.10
C GLY A 58 -5.33 -11.58 -6.37
N LEU A 59 -5.23 -10.27 -6.53
CA LEU A 59 -5.73 -9.52 -7.68
C LEU A 59 -4.60 -9.24 -8.67
N SER A 60 -4.77 -9.60 -9.95
CA SER A 60 -3.72 -9.46 -10.97
C SER A 60 -3.73 -8.13 -11.74
N ASP A 61 -4.80 -7.34 -11.68
CA ASP A 61 -5.02 -6.18 -12.55
C ASP A 61 -5.56 -5.00 -11.75
N VAL A 62 -4.69 -4.43 -10.90
CA VAL A 62 -5.04 -3.34 -9.98
C VAL A 62 -4.09 -2.16 -10.11
N ILE A 63 -4.64 -0.97 -9.89
CA ILE A 63 -3.92 0.29 -9.88
C ILE A 63 -3.88 0.81 -8.46
N ILE A 64 -2.67 1.13 -7.99
CA ILE A 64 -2.49 1.82 -6.71
C ILE A 64 -2.86 3.28 -6.89
N CYS A 65 -3.85 3.74 -6.14
CA CYS A 65 -4.33 5.10 -6.17
C CYS A 65 -4.18 5.77 -4.80
N SER A 66 -4.16 7.10 -4.80
CA SER A 66 -4.26 7.94 -3.61
C SER A 66 -5.30 9.02 -3.82
N ARG A 67 -5.93 9.48 -2.74
CA ARG A 67 -6.83 10.64 -2.81
C ARG A 67 -5.99 11.91 -2.78
N SER A 68 -6.15 12.74 -3.81
CA SER A 68 -5.48 14.03 -3.89
C SER A 68 -5.90 14.92 -2.72
N PRO A 69 -4.96 15.52 -1.98
CA PRO A 69 -5.30 16.42 -0.88
C PRO A 69 -5.95 17.73 -1.35
N ILE A 70 -5.84 18.06 -2.65
CA ILE A 70 -6.32 19.33 -3.20
C ILE A 70 -7.82 19.27 -3.50
N ASN A 71 -8.31 18.16 -4.02
CA ASN A 71 -9.69 18.02 -4.51
C ASN A 71 -10.38 16.72 -4.09
N GLY A 72 -9.71 15.86 -3.33
CA GLY A 72 -10.22 14.56 -2.90
C GLY A 72 -10.33 13.52 -4.03
N LYS A 73 -10.00 13.88 -5.28
CA LYS A 73 -10.12 12.95 -6.41
C LYS A 73 -9.15 11.80 -6.25
N LEU A 74 -9.65 10.61 -6.57
CA LEU A 74 -8.80 9.42 -6.64
C LEU A 74 -7.90 9.52 -7.87
N MET A 75 -6.59 9.40 -7.66
CA MET A 75 -5.60 9.50 -8.73
C MET A 75 -4.60 8.35 -8.64
N PRO A 76 -4.16 7.80 -9.79
CA PRO A 76 -3.18 6.75 -9.81
C PRO A 76 -1.84 7.28 -9.28
N LEU A 77 -1.17 6.50 -8.44
CA LEU A 77 0.21 6.80 -8.05
C LEU A 77 1.12 6.55 -9.25
N ARG A 78 1.87 7.59 -9.63
CA ARG A 78 2.90 7.53 -10.69
C ARG A 78 4.29 7.92 -10.18
N LEU A 79 4.36 8.47 -8.97
CA LEU A 79 5.59 8.95 -8.36
C LEU A 79 6.20 7.86 -7.45
N GLN A 80 7.49 8.00 -7.19
CA GLN A 80 8.20 7.18 -6.20
C GLN A 80 7.54 7.26 -4.82
N LEU A 81 7.72 6.21 -4.02
CA LEU A 81 7.21 6.17 -2.66
C LEU A 81 7.74 7.37 -1.86
N PRO A 82 6.95 7.93 -0.91
CA PRO A 82 7.39 9.05 -0.10
C PRO A 82 8.71 8.73 0.61
N PRO A 83 9.58 9.70 0.91
CA PRO A 83 10.81 9.41 1.65
C PRO A 83 10.54 8.99 3.12
N ASN A 84 11.58 8.52 3.82
CA ASN A 84 11.63 8.33 5.28
C ASN A 84 10.60 7.37 5.92
N ASN A 85 10.17 6.32 5.24
CA ASN A 85 9.19 5.34 5.77
C ASN A 85 7.86 5.95 6.28
N ALA A 86 7.52 7.16 5.84
CA ALA A 86 6.24 7.81 6.12
C ALA A 86 5.05 6.94 5.69
N ALA A 87 4.09 6.72 6.60
CA ALA A 87 2.91 5.90 6.31
C ALA A 87 2.15 6.36 5.06
N MET A 88 1.56 5.41 4.35
CA MET A 88 0.79 5.67 3.13
C MET A 88 -0.63 5.14 3.25
N HIS A 89 -1.57 5.93 2.77
CA HIS A 89 -2.96 5.53 2.58
C HIS A 89 -3.24 5.42 1.09
N ILE A 90 -3.62 4.23 0.64
CA ILE A 90 -3.84 3.94 -0.76
C ILE A 90 -5.20 3.27 -0.98
N VAL A 91 -5.67 3.33 -2.21
CA VAL A 91 -6.87 2.62 -2.67
C VAL A 91 -6.47 1.80 -3.89
N LEU A 92 -6.74 0.52 -3.85
CA LEU A 92 -6.63 -0.36 -5.01
C LEU A 92 -7.91 -0.28 -5.81
N VAL A 93 -7.81 -0.06 -7.11
CA VAL A 93 -8.95 -0.18 -8.02
C VAL A 93 -8.57 -1.10 -9.17
N HIS A 94 -9.52 -1.87 -9.67
CA HIS A 94 -9.27 -2.68 -10.85
C HIS A 94 -9.02 -1.82 -12.09
N GLU A 95 -8.11 -2.24 -12.96
CA GLU A 95 -7.85 -1.56 -14.23
C GLU A 95 -9.11 -1.47 -15.12
N SER A 96 -9.99 -2.45 -15.00
CA SER A 96 -11.26 -2.50 -15.74
C SER A 96 -12.33 -1.55 -15.21
N SER A 97 -12.10 -0.92 -14.05
CA SER A 97 -13.06 -0.03 -13.39
C SER A 97 -13.36 1.24 -14.20
N LYS A 98 -14.54 1.84 -13.98
CA LYS A 98 -14.89 3.12 -14.60
C LYS A 98 -13.97 4.24 -14.15
N VAL A 99 -13.58 4.26 -12.87
CA VAL A 99 -12.66 5.27 -12.35
C VAL A 99 -11.28 5.16 -13.01
N ALA A 100 -10.77 3.94 -13.20
CA ALA A 100 -9.48 3.73 -13.87
C ALA A 100 -9.47 4.28 -15.31
N LYS A 101 -10.56 4.08 -16.05
CA LYS A 101 -10.73 4.61 -17.41
C LYS A 101 -10.81 6.13 -17.49
N SER A 102 -11.04 6.80 -16.36
CA SER A 102 -11.13 8.27 -16.28
C SER A 102 -9.80 8.94 -15.91
N PHE A 103 -8.78 8.14 -15.56
CA PHE A 103 -7.47 8.68 -15.22
C PHE A 103 -6.80 9.38 -16.42
N PRO A 104 -6.09 10.49 -16.18
CA PRO A 104 -5.53 11.34 -17.23
C PRO A 104 -4.35 10.72 -17.97
#